data_AF-A0A6J4TKL7-F1
#
_entry.id   AF-A0A6J4TKL7-F1
#
_cell.length_a   1.000
_cell.length_b   1.000
_cell.length_c   1.000
_cell.angle_alpha   90.00
_cell.angle_beta   90.00
_cell.angle_gamma   90.00
#
_symmetry.space_group_name_H-M   'P 1'
#
loop_
_entity.id
_entity.type
_entity.pdbx_description
1 polymer ?
#
loop_
_entity_poly.entity_id
_entity_poly.type
_entity_poly.pdbx_seq_one_letter_code
_entity_poly.pdbx_strand_id
1 'polypeptide(L)'
;MLVYAPLAALVGAALLGAAALKLADRTGTAVAAETFGLRGRPARWIWLPLVALEAGLAAGLLAAPTAAPAWVAGGVLAAFAIAQSGAIAGGRSGAPCGCFGARGHLSWGSVARSGLLAAAAALLALAPASEAPPALATGLLTLALMAGLVVRARRPARALEVAGEGPNIGARFDARGAPLALFVADGCRLCRALIPLARRLGAAIYDEVADADAWAAAAVPGAPFAVALAADGTVLAKGTVNTRAQLASVVAAGNGRRAQIEHPERPSSRRSFLQSASAAVAAVTAGRMVGSLVAPGDADAFHFCGHIYTTDGCPHPTGLPRIDRYGLPLRAKDGKPVDDLGRLIDEAGAPLDDAGAPLLDPDARPLPAATRTRVCRAAGKRYKITVRTDGAWYRCCNGHVRKLQDCCTTGSRRINGDRGLRGYCYGRRKVFCVMYFQTKVPC
;
A
#
# COMPACT_ATOMS: atom_id res chain seq x y z
N MET A 1 24.07 22.10 -28.75
CA MET A 1 22.97 21.48 -29.54
C MET A 1 22.54 20.10 -29.04
N LEU A 2 23.45 19.12 -28.88
CA LEU A 2 23.13 17.74 -28.44
C LEU A 2 22.39 17.62 -27.09
N VAL A 3 22.51 18.62 -26.20
CA VAL A 3 21.95 18.56 -24.83
C VAL A 3 20.57 19.22 -24.71
N TYR A 4 20.20 20.12 -25.62
CA TYR A 4 18.99 20.93 -25.50
C TYR A 4 17.70 20.14 -25.74
N ALA A 5 17.61 19.47 -26.89
CA ALA A 5 16.48 18.65 -27.28
C ALA A 5 16.14 17.52 -26.28
N PRO A 6 17.10 16.72 -25.77
CA PRO A 6 16.77 15.68 -24.78
C PRO A 6 16.32 16.26 -23.45
N LEU A 7 16.87 17.42 -23.03
CA LEU A 7 16.46 18.07 -21.78
C LEU A 7 15.03 18.62 -21.87
N ALA A 8 14.69 19.29 -22.99
CA ALA A 8 13.34 19.75 -23.28
C ALA A 8 12.35 18.58 -23.33
N ALA A 9 12.70 17.49 -24.02
CA ALA A 9 11.89 16.29 -24.10
C ALA A 9 11.67 15.64 -22.72
N LEU A 10 12.71 15.58 -21.88
CA LEU A 10 12.62 15.01 -20.54
C LEU A 10 11.69 15.82 -19.62
N VAL A 11 11.87 17.15 -19.57
CA VAL A 11 11.01 18.02 -18.74
C VAL A 11 9.59 18.03 -19.27
N GLY A 12 9.42 18.15 -20.60
CA GLY A 12 8.11 18.11 -21.26
C GLY A 12 7.37 16.79 -21.01
N ALA A 13 8.05 15.65 -21.13
CA ALA A 13 7.46 14.34 -20.85
C ALA A 13 7.10 14.16 -19.37
N ALA A 14 7.91 14.68 -18.45
CA ALA A 14 7.61 14.64 -17.01
C ALA A 14 6.33 15.43 -16.68
N LEU A 15 6.17 16.63 -17.25
CA LEU A 15 4.98 17.47 -17.08
C LEU A 15 3.75 16.83 -17.73
N LEU A 16 3.87 16.29 -18.95
CA LEU A 16 2.78 15.61 -19.63
C LEU A 16 2.32 14.36 -18.85
N GLY A 17 3.28 13.57 -18.34
CA GLY A 17 2.99 12.42 -17.49
C GLY A 17 2.27 12.82 -16.20
N ALA A 18 2.70 13.91 -15.56
CA ALA A 18 2.04 14.46 -14.38
C ALA A 18 0.60 14.89 -14.67
N ALA A 19 0.36 15.59 -15.79
CA ALA A 19 -0.96 16.02 -16.23
C ALA A 19 -1.89 14.82 -16.47
N ALA A 20 -1.41 13.80 -17.19
CA ALA A 20 -2.16 12.58 -17.47
C ALA A 20 -2.54 11.82 -16.18
N LEU A 21 -1.64 11.76 -15.20
CA LEU A 21 -1.89 11.12 -13.92
C LEU A 21 -2.90 11.89 -13.06
N LYS A 22 -2.86 13.23 -13.05
CA LYS A 22 -3.85 14.07 -12.36
C LYS A 22 -5.24 13.98 -13.02
N LEU A 23 -5.27 13.91 -14.34
CA LEU A 23 -6.51 13.71 -15.10
C LEU A 23 -7.16 12.36 -14.80
N ALA A 24 -6.34 11.30 -14.64
CA ALA A 24 -6.79 9.95 -14.31
C ALA A 24 -7.26 9.81 -12.85
N ASP A 25 -6.73 10.59 -11.91
CA ASP A 25 -7.11 10.54 -10.49
C ASP A 25 -7.38 11.95 -9.92
N ARG A 26 -8.54 12.48 -10.28
CA ARG A 26 -9.02 13.80 -9.84
C ARG A 26 -9.22 13.85 -8.33
N THR A 27 -9.69 12.75 -7.75
CA THR A 27 -9.92 12.62 -6.30
C THR A 27 -8.63 12.71 -5.50
N GLY A 28 -7.58 11.99 -5.90
CA GLY A 28 -6.31 12.05 -5.21
C GLY A 28 -5.61 13.41 -5.38
N THR A 29 -5.81 14.08 -6.53
CA THR A 29 -5.34 15.47 -6.71
C THR A 29 -6.03 16.45 -5.74
N ALA A 30 -7.34 16.29 -5.53
CA ALA A 30 -8.08 17.10 -4.55
C ALA A 30 -7.62 16.83 -3.11
N VAL A 31 -7.38 15.57 -2.74
CA VAL A 31 -6.84 15.20 -1.42
C VAL A 31 -5.42 15.76 -1.23
N ALA A 32 -4.58 15.70 -2.25
CA ALA A 32 -3.24 16.29 -2.20
C ALA A 32 -3.28 17.82 -2.00
N ALA A 33 -4.28 18.52 -2.54
CA ALA A 33 -4.43 19.95 -2.34
C ALA A 33 -4.70 20.32 -0.86
N GLU A 34 -5.38 19.45 -0.10
CA GLU A 34 -5.60 19.64 1.34
C GLU A 34 -4.28 19.63 2.12
N THR A 35 -3.28 18.86 1.67
CA THR A 35 -1.91 18.87 2.20
C THR A 35 -1.24 20.23 2.07
N PHE A 36 -1.69 21.10 1.16
CA PHE A 36 -1.20 22.47 0.99
C PHE A 36 -2.14 23.53 1.55
N GLY A 37 -3.16 23.12 2.32
CA GLY A 37 -4.09 24.03 3.00
C GLY A 37 -5.30 24.46 2.17
N LEU A 38 -5.45 23.98 0.94
CA LEU A 38 -6.67 24.20 0.16
C LEU A 38 -7.77 23.28 0.69
N ARG A 39 -8.89 23.84 1.15
CA ARG A 39 -10.02 23.07 1.70
C ARG A 39 -11.31 23.36 0.95
N GLY A 40 -12.23 22.40 0.93
CA GLY A 40 -13.60 22.59 0.42
C GLY A 40 -13.70 22.66 -1.10
N ARG A 41 -14.54 23.56 -1.62
CA ARG A 41 -14.78 23.75 -3.06
C ARG A 41 -13.50 23.97 -3.90
N PRO A 42 -12.55 24.86 -3.52
CA PRO A 42 -11.36 25.08 -4.33
C PRO A 42 -10.47 23.83 -4.45
N ALA A 43 -10.35 23.01 -3.39
CA ALA A 43 -9.60 21.75 -3.44
C ALA A 43 -10.19 20.76 -4.46
N ARG A 44 -11.51 20.77 -4.66
CA ARG A 44 -12.19 19.89 -5.64
C ARG A 44 -11.99 20.30 -7.09
N TRP A 45 -11.71 21.57 -7.36
CA TRP A 45 -11.61 22.10 -8.72
C TRP A 45 -10.17 22.37 -9.17
N ILE A 46 -9.21 22.42 -8.24
CA ILE A 46 -7.80 22.73 -8.52
C ILE A 46 -7.12 21.76 -9.50
N TRP A 47 -7.64 20.54 -9.67
CA TRP A 47 -7.07 19.59 -10.63
C TRP A 47 -7.14 20.10 -12.07
N LEU A 48 -8.18 20.85 -12.45
CA LEU A 48 -8.38 21.34 -13.81
C LEU A 48 -7.29 22.35 -14.23
N PRO A 49 -7.05 23.45 -13.47
CA PRO A 49 -5.98 24.39 -13.82
C PRO A 49 -4.59 23.75 -13.70
N LEU A 50 -4.37 22.81 -12.77
CA LEU A 50 -3.09 22.09 -12.69
C LEU A 50 -2.83 21.24 -13.94
N VAL A 51 -3.83 20.48 -14.40
CA VAL A 51 -3.72 19.68 -15.63
C VAL A 51 -3.50 20.57 -16.85
N ALA A 52 -4.24 21.68 -16.96
CA ALA A 52 -4.09 22.63 -18.06
C ALA A 52 -2.70 23.27 -18.09
N LEU A 53 -2.19 23.68 -16.92
CA LEU A 53 -0.85 24.27 -16.77
C LEU A 53 0.25 23.26 -17.16
N GLU A 54 0.20 22.05 -16.62
CA GLU A 54 1.21 21.02 -16.89
C GLU A 54 1.20 20.56 -18.35
N ALA A 55 0.01 20.35 -18.93
CA ALA A 55 -0.13 19.97 -20.33
C ALA A 55 0.28 21.10 -21.28
N GLY A 56 -0.07 22.35 -20.98
CA GLY A 56 0.32 23.52 -21.77
C GLY A 56 1.83 23.76 -21.78
N LEU A 57 2.48 23.65 -20.62
CA LEU A 57 3.94 23.74 -20.51
C LEU A 57 4.65 22.59 -21.22
N ALA A 58 4.12 21.36 -21.11
CA ALA A 58 4.65 20.23 -21.85
C ALA A 58 4.54 20.45 -23.37
N ALA A 59 3.40 20.92 -23.86
CA ALA A 59 3.20 21.21 -25.29
C ALA A 59 4.17 22.32 -25.77
N GLY A 60 4.35 23.39 -25.00
CA GLY A 60 5.30 24.45 -25.32
C GLY A 60 6.74 23.95 -25.42
N LEU A 61 7.18 23.14 -24.45
CA LEU A 61 8.51 22.56 -24.43
C LEU A 61 8.75 21.54 -25.55
N LEU A 62 7.72 20.81 -25.99
CA LEU A 62 7.85 19.77 -27.01
C LEU A 62 7.66 20.30 -28.44
N ALA A 63 6.80 21.30 -28.65
CA ALA A 63 6.47 21.82 -29.98
C ALA A 63 7.43 22.92 -30.45
N ALA A 64 7.81 23.83 -29.55
CA ALA A 64 8.66 24.97 -29.86
C ALA A 64 9.44 25.38 -28.60
N PRO A 65 10.53 24.67 -28.25
CA PRO A 65 11.30 24.93 -27.04
C PRO A 65 12.01 26.28 -27.16
N THR A 66 11.30 27.35 -26.87
CA THR A 66 11.82 28.70 -26.67
C THR A 66 12.18 28.88 -25.19
N ALA A 67 12.93 29.93 -24.87
CA ALA A 67 13.31 30.21 -23.48
C ALA A 67 12.08 30.48 -22.58
N ALA A 68 10.97 30.98 -23.13
CA ALA A 68 9.80 31.36 -22.34
C ALA A 68 9.08 30.17 -21.67
N PRO A 69 8.65 29.10 -22.38
CA PRO A 69 8.10 27.89 -21.75
C PRO A 69 9.06 27.25 -20.73
N ALA A 70 10.36 27.30 -20.99
CA ALA A 70 11.39 26.78 -20.09
C ALA A 70 11.46 27.58 -18.78
N TRP A 71 11.46 28.92 -18.85
CA TRP A 71 11.39 29.77 -17.66
C TRP A 71 10.11 29.56 -16.85
N VAL A 72 8.94 29.48 -17.51
CA VAL A 72 7.67 29.26 -16.81
C VAL A 72 7.63 27.88 -16.17
N ALA A 73 8.07 26.83 -16.87
CA ALA A 73 8.16 25.48 -16.31
C ALA A 73 9.11 25.43 -15.11
N GLY A 74 10.29 26.05 -15.21
CA GLY A 74 11.23 26.17 -14.11
C GLY A 74 10.64 26.87 -12.89
N GLY A 75 9.95 27.99 -13.09
CA GLY A 75 9.26 28.73 -12.03
C GLY A 75 8.17 27.91 -11.33
N VAL A 76 7.32 27.22 -12.09
CA VAL A 76 6.26 26.36 -11.53
C VAL A 76 6.84 25.19 -10.74
N LEU A 77 7.85 24.50 -11.27
CA LEU A 77 8.50 23.38 -10.59
C LEU A 77 9.24 23.82 -9.33
N ALA A 78 9.88 25.00 -9.36
CA ALA A 78 10.50 25.61 -8.18
C ALA A 78 9.46 25.96 -7.11
N ALA A 79 8.32 26.55 -7.51
CA ALA A 79 7.22 26.84 -6.59
C ALA A 79 6.68 25.56 -5.94
N PHE A 80 6.55 24.46 -6.68
CA PHE A 80 6.21 23.15 -6.11
C PHE A 80 7.27 22.64 -5.14
N ALA A 81 8.56 22.78 -5.45
CA ALA A 81 9.63 22.37 -4.53
C ALA A 81 9.59 23.18 -3.21
N ILE A 82 9.35 24.50 -3.30
CA ILE A 82 9.19 25.39 -2.13
C ILE A 82 7.96 24.99 -1.32
N ALA A 83 6.80 24.80 -1.95
CA ALA A 83 5.57 24.41 -1.27
C ALA A 83 5.71 23.06 -0.55
N GLN A 84 6.36 22.07 -1.19
CA GLN A 84 6.66 20.79 -0.58
C GLN A 84 7.60 20.93 0.63
N SER A 85 8.64 21.75 0.52
CA SER A 85 9.59 22.02 1.61
C SER A 85 8.89 22.68 2.81
N GLY A 86 8.02 23.67 2.56
CA GLY A 86 7.21 24.31 3.59
C GLY A 86 6.24 23.33 4.28
N ALA A 87 5.61 22.44 3.51
CA ALA A 87 4.72 21.42 4.07
C ALA A 87 5.49 20.40 4.94
N ILE A 88 6.69 19.98 4.51
CA ILE A 88 7.58 19.09 5.28
C ILE A 88 8.04 19.79 6.57
N ALA A 89 8.48 21.04 6.49
CA ALA A 89 8.85 21.84 7.66
C ALA A 89 7.67 22.02 8.64
N GLY A 90 6.44 22.10 8.12
CA GLY A 90 5.18 22.09 8.88
C GLY A 90 4.77 20.73 9.44
N GLY A 91 5.59 19.68 9.29
CA GLY A 91 5.33 18.35 9.83
C GLY A 91 4.33 17.51 9.03
N ARG A 92 4.17 17.79 7.72
CA ARG A 92 3.27 17.04 6.82
C ARG A 92 3.99 15.99 5.97
N SER A 93 5.21 15.60 6.34
CA SER A 93 5.93 14.51 5.70
C SER A 93 5.06 13.24 5.65
N GLY A 94 5.11 12.52 4.53
CA GLY A 94 4.28 11.34 4.26
C GLY A 94 2.87 11.63 3.74
N ALA A 95 2.38 12.87 3.84
CA ALA A 95 1.06 13.23 3.33
C ALA A 95 1.00 13.16 1.79
N PRO A 96 -0.18 12.92 1.17
CA PRO A 96 -0.33 12.91 -0.28
C PRO A 96 0.09 14.26 -0.89
N CYS A 97 0.97 14.25 -1.90
CA CYS A 97 1.51 15.48 -2.52
C CYS A 97 0.97 15.76 -3.93
N GLY A 98 0.59 14.74 -4.71
CA GLY A 98 0.05 14.92 -6.06
C GLY A 98 1.02 15.46 -7.12
N CYS A 99 2.25 15.86 -6.76
CA CYS A 99 3.15 16.65 -7.61
C CYS A 99 3.52 15.98 -8.95
N PHE A 100 3.63 14.65 -8.98
CA PHE A 100 3.87 13.87 -10.22
C PHE A 100 2.84 12.75 -10.38
N GLY A 101 1.59 13.05 -10.00
CA GLY A 101 0.48 12.11 -9.97
C GLY A 101 -0.07 11.92 -8.56
N ALA A 102 -1.32 11.48 -8.50
CA ALA A 102 -2.14 11.48 -7.29
C ALA A 102 -1.65 10.57 -6.14
N ARG A 103 -0.68 9.68 -6.39
CA ARG A 103 -0.13 8.75 -5.40
C ARG A 103 1.23 9.16 -4.83
N GLY A 104 1.76 10.32 -5.20
CA GLY A 104 3.00 10.82 -4.62
C GLY A 104 2.82 11.17 -3.14
N HIS A 105 3.85 10.93 -2.33
CA HIS A 105 3.91 11.34 -0.92
C HIS A 105 4.96 12.45 -0.73
N LEU A 106 4.71 13.36 0.21
CA LEU A 106 5.66 14.39 0.61
C LEU A 106 6.90 13.74 1.24
N SER A 107 8.05 13.99 0.64
CA SER A 107 9.35 13.56 1.16
C SER A 107 10.45 14.50 0.65
N TRP A 108 11.62 14.48 1.28
CA TRP A 108 12.79 15.20 0.73
C TRP A 108 13.16 14.71 -0.68
N GLY A 109 12.89 13.43 -1.00
CA GLY A 109 13.05 12.90 -2.35
C GLY A 109 12.11 13.55 -3.36
N SER A 110 10.86 13.88 -2.98
CA SER A 110 9.93 14.57 -3.87
C SER A 110 10.33 16.03 -4.09
N VAL A 111 10.83 16.71 -3.04
CA VAL A 111 11.43 18.06 -3.14
C VAL A 111 12.62 18.05 -4.10
N ALA A 112 13.57 17.13 -3.90
CA ALA A 112 14.76 17.01 -4.74
C ALA A 112 14.40 16.77 -6.21
N ARG A 113 13.41 15.90 -6.49
CA ARG A 113 12.94 15.67 -7.86
C ARG A 113 12.37 16.93 -8.51
N SER A 114 11.49 17.66 -7.80
CA SER A 114 10.95 18.93 -8.31
C SER A 114 12.06 19.97 -8.52
N GLY A 115 13.02 20.06 -7.59
CA GLY A 115 14.18 20.95 -7.70
C GLY A 115 15.08 20.61 -8.89
N LEU A 116 15.36 19.33 -9.14
CA LEU A 116 16.15 18.88 -10.29
C LEU A 116 15.45 19.20 -11.62
N LEU A 117 14.13 18.97 -11.72
CA LEU A 117 13.36 19.33 -12.90
C LEU A 117 13.28 20.85 -13.11
N ALA A 118 13.21 21.63 -12.02
CA ALA A 118 13.26 23.08 -12.09
C ALA A 118 14.63 23.58 -12.60
N ALA A 119 15.72 23.00 -12.10
CA ALA A 119 17.08 23.31 -12.55
C ALA A 119 17.29 22.93 -14.02
N ALA A 120 16.79 21.76 -14.45
CA ALA A 120 16.80 21.35 -15.85
C ALA A 120 16.07 22.34 -16.76
N ALA A 121 14.89 22.82 -16.34
CA ALA A 121 14.13 23.82 -17.09
C ALA A 121 14.85 25.18 -17.13
N ALA A 122 15.50 25.61 -16.04
CA ALA A 122 16.30 26.83 -16.02
C ALA A 122 17.54 26.75 -16.93
N LEU A 123 18.25 25.61 -16.91
CA LEU A 123 19.37 25.35 -17.82
C LEU A 123 18.93 25.37 -19.28
N LEU A 124 17.74 24.83 -19.57
CA LEU A 124 17.14 24.92 -20.89
C LEU A 124 16.88 26.38 -21.28
N ALA A 125 16.35 27.19 -20.36
CA ALA A 125 16.03 28.59 -20.64
C ALA A 125 17.28 29.47 -20.88
N LEU A 126 18.42 29.11 -20.29
CA LEU A 126 19.70 29.80 -20.43
C LEU A 126 20.53 29.35 -21.64
N ALA A 127 20.19 28.20 -22.24
CA ALA A 127 20.94 27.68 -23.37
C ALA A 127 20.66 28.52 -24.64
N PRO A 128 21.71 28.88 -25.41
CA PRO A 128 21.53 29.69 -26.62
C PRO A 128 20.66 28.95 -27.64
N ALA A 129 19.66 29.66 -28.19
CA ALA A 129 18.76 29.16 -29.22
C ALA A 129 19.50 29.05 -30.57
N SER A 130 20.35 28.04 -30.73
CA SER A 130 20.91 27.67 -32.03
C SER A 130 19.93 26.75 -32.77
N GLU A 131 19.69 27.00 -34.06
CA GLU A 131 18.79 26.26 -34.94
C GLU A 131 18.92 24.73 -34.76
N ALA A 132 17.93 24.11 -34.13
CA ALA A 132 17.94 22.68 -33.88
C ALA A 132 17.49 21.92 -35.15
N PRO A 133 18.20 20.85 -35.59
CA PRO A 133 17.65 19.93 -36.58
C PRO A 133 16.36 19.28 -36.03
N PRO A 134 15.46 18.78 -36.91
CA PRO A 134 14.11 18.38 -36.54
C PRO A 134 14.09 17.34 -35.41
N ALA A 135 13.78 17.82 -34.20
CA ALA A 135 13.78 17.12 -32.93
C ALA A 135 12.67 16.04 -32.76
N LEU A 136 11.92 15.76 -33.84
CA LEU A 136 10.76 14.86 -33.85
C LEU A 136 11.13 13.42 -33.48
N ALA A 137 12.24 12.88 -33.99
CA ALA A 137 12.60 11.47 -33.75
C ALA A 137 13.02 11.18 -32.30
N THR A 138 13.85 12.04 -31.71
CA THR A 138 14.24 11.95 -30.29
C THR A 138 13.09 12.26 -29.36
N GLY A 139 12.23 13.23 -29.69
CA GLY A 139 11.01 13.53 -28.94
C GLY A 139 10.07 12.33 -28.88
N LEU A 140 9.81 11.68 -30.02
CA LEU A 140 8.95 10.50 -30.11
C LEU A 140 9.52 9.28 -29.37
N LEU A 141 10.83 9.03 -29.43
CA LEU A 141 11.45 7.92 -28.70
C LEU A 141 11.38 8.13 -27.18
N THR A 142 11.63 9.35 -26.71
CA THR A 142 11.54 9.71 -25.28
C THR A 142 10.08 9.60 -24.80
N LEU A 143 9.12 10.06 -25.62
CA LEU A 143 7.69 9.94 -25.34
C LEU A 143 7.25 8.47 -25.29
N ALA A 144 7.73 7.62 -26.19
CA ALA A 144 7.43 6.19 -26.22
C ALA A 144 8.01 5.43 -25.01
N LEU A 145 9.26 5.74 -24.63
CA LEU A 145 9.90 5.17 -23.43
C LEU A 145 9.19 5.59 -22.15
N MET A 146 8.80 6.86 -22.04
CA MET A 146 8.06 7.38 -20.88
C MET A 146 6.61 6.89 -20.85
N ALA A 147 5.93 6.78 -21.98
CA ALA A 147 4.61 6.14 -22.07
C ALA A 147 4.70 4.66 -21.63
N GLY A 148 5.76 3.95 -22.02
CA GLY A 148 6.05 2.59 -21.53
C GLY A 148 6.23 2.54 -20.01
N LEU A 149 6.94 3.49 -19.41
CA LEU A 149 7.16 3.58 -17.95
C LEU A 149 5.88 3.98 -17.19
N VAL A 150 5.08 4.92 -17.72
CA VAL A 150 3.80 5.34 -17.13
C VAL A 150 2.75 4.22 -17.21
N VAL A 151 2.73 3.45 -18.30
CA VAL A 151 1.89 2.25 -18.43
C VAL A 151 2.36 1.15 -17.49
N ARG A 152 3.67 0.98 -17.27
CA ARG A 152 4.22 -0.04 -16.36
C ARG A 152 4.04 0.31 -14.88
N ALA A 153 3.92 1.60 -14.52
CA ALA A 153 3.57 2.06 -13.18
C ALA A 153 2.10 1.82 -12.80
N ARG A 154 1.23 1.42 -13.76
CA ARG A 154 -0.18 1.08 -13.52
C ARG A 154 -0.37 -0.42 -13.29
N ARG A 155 0.32 -1.00 -12.30
CA ARG A 155 -0.27 -2.19 -11.67
C ARG A 155 -1.42 -1.69 -10.81
N PRO A 156 -2.69 -2.08 -11.06
CA PRO A 156 -3.77 -1.75 -10.15
C PRO A 156 -3.36 -2.27 -8.77
N ALA A 157 -3.58 -1.47 -7.73
CA ALA A 157 -3.44 -1.94 -6.36
C ALA A 157 -4.31 -3.19 -6.27
N ARG A 158 -3.68 -4.35 -6.20
CA ARG A 158 -4.39 -5.62 -6.09
C ARG A 158 -5.09 -5.61 -4.75
N ALA A 159 -6.28 -6.19 -4.69
CA ALA A 159 -6.85 -6.54 -3.40
C ALA A 159 -5.85 -7.42 -2.65
N LEU A 160 -5.73 -7.18 -1.35
CA LEU A 160 -4.82 -7.95 -0.51
C LEU A 160 -5.44 -9.34 -0.33
N GLU A 161 -4.77 -10.35 -0.89
CA GLU A 161 -5.15 -11.76 -0.76
C GLU A 161 -4.25 -12.39 0.31
N VAL A 162 -4.77 -12.58 1.52
CA VAL A 162 -4.04 -13.20 2.64
C VAL A 162 -4.44 -14.68 2.75
N ALA A 163 -3.45 -15.56 2.84
CA ALA A 163 -3.69 -16.98 3.07
C ALA A 163 -4.42 -17.19 4.41
N GLY A 164 -5.52 -17.96 4.38
CA GLY A 164 -6.35 -18.23 5.56
C GLY A 164 -7.42 -17.19 5.89
N GLU A 165 -7.47 -16.04 5.22
CA GLU A 165 -8.55 -15.05 5.38
C GLU A 165 -9.63 -15.20 4.31
N GLY A 166 -10.90 -15.35 4.70
CA GLY A 166 -11.97 -15.61 3.74
C GLY A 166 -11.92 -17.04 3.17
N PRO A 167 -12.87 -17.41 2.30
CA PRO A 167 -12.98 -18.80 1.84
C PRO A 167 -11.77 -19.15 0.96
N ASN A 168 -11.29 -20.39 1.04
CA ASN A 168 -10.12 -20.81 0.27
C ASN A 168 -10.41 -20.77 -1.24
N ILE A 169 -9.42 -20.41 -2.04
CA ILE A 169 -9.55 -20.51 -3.51
C ILE A 169 -9.76 -21.98 -3.88
N GLY A 170 -10.72 -22.24 -4.77
CA GLY A 170 -11.16 -23.58 -5.11
C GLY A 170 -12.21 -24.18 -4.16
N ALA A 171 -12.45 -23.58 -3.00
CA ALA A 171 -13.55 -24.00 -2.12
C ALA A 171 -14.90 -23.57 -2.69
N ARG A 172 -15.99 -24.21 -2.22
CA ARG A 172 -17.36 -23.81 -2.56
C ARG A 172 -17.87 -22.76 -1.57
N PHE A 173 -18.54 -21.75 -2.10
CA PHE A 173 -19.27 -20.75 -1.33
C PHE A 173 -20.54 -20.35 -2.09
N ASP A 174 -21.70 -20.46 -1.44
CA ASP A 174 -22.97 -20.06 -2.05
C ASP A 174 -23.19 -18.55 -1.88
N ALA A 175 -22.98 -17.82 -2.96
CA ALA A 175 -23.26 -16.38 -3.02
C ALA A 175 -24.68 -16.05 -3.49
N ARG A 176 -25.68 -16.90 -3.21
CA ARG A 176 -27.06 -16.76 -3.72
C ARG A 176 -27.08 -16.70 -5.26
N GLY A 177 -26.24 -17.52 -5.89
CA GLY A 177 -26.05 -17.55 -7.35
C GLY A 177 -25.29 -16.36 -7.95
N ALA A 178 -24.80 -15.41 -7.14
CA ALA A 178 -24.07 -14.25 -7.65
C ALA A 178 -22.61 -14.59 -8.05
N PRO A 179 -22.06 -14.00 -9.13
CA PRO A 179 -20.66 -14.18 -9.52
C PRO A 179 -19.66 -13.46 -8.59
N LEU A 180 -20.15 -12.64 -7.66
CA LEU A 180 -19.37 -11.84 -6.74
C LEU A 180 -20.13 -11.75 -5.42
N ALA A 181 -19.44 -11.91 -4.29
CA ALA A 181 -19.94 -11.57 -2.97
C ALA A 181 -19.14 -10.39 -2.42
N LEU A 182 -19.82 -9.41 -1.85
CA LEU A 182 -19.21 -8.30 -1.11
C LEU A 182 -19.71 -8.30 0.33
N PHE A 183 -18.81 -8.51 1.27
CA PHE A 183 -19.04 -8.45 2.70
C PHE A 183 -18.82 -7.02 3.20
N VAL A 184 -19.82 -6.47 3.88
CA VAL A 184 -19.88 -5.08 4.35
C VAL A 184 -20.33 -5.02 5.80
N ALA A 185 -19.98 -3.94 6.49
CA ALA A 185 -20.42 -3.68 7.86
C ALA A 185 -21.26 -2.41 7.92
N ASP A 186 -22.23 -2.35 8.83
CA ASP A 186 -22.96 -1.11 9.07
C ASP A 186 -22.02 0.01 9.57
N GLY A 187 -22.33 1.25 9.22
CA GLY A 187 -21.49 2.42 9.51
C GLY A 187 -20.20 2.53 8.67
N CYS A 188 -19.81 1.50 7.91
CA CYS A 188 -18.60 1.50 7.08
C CYS A 188 -18.71 2.49 5.89
N ARG A 189 -18.00 3.63 5.98
CA ARG A 189 -17.99 4.66 4.92
C ARG A 189 -17.43 4.14 3.59
N LEU A 190 -16.42 3.28 3.62
CA LEU A 190 -15.84 2.65 2.43
C LEU A 190 -16.84 1.70 1.75
N CYS A 191 -17.53 0.89 2.55
CA CYS A 191 -18.55 -0.05 2.06
C CYS A 191 -19.66 0.69 1.31
N ARG A 192 -20.17 1.80 1.86
CA ARG A 192 -21.15 2.66 1.17
C ARG A 192 -20.66 3.18 -0.19
N ALA A 193 -19.36 3.45 -0.33
CA ALA A 193 -18.78 3.89 -1.60
C ALA A 193 -18.60 2.74 -2.63
N LEU A 194 -18.50 1.49 -2.17
CA LEU A 194 -18.26 0.30 -2.98
C LEU A 194 -19.55 -0.41 -3.42
N ILE A 195 -20.59 -0.43 -2.58
CA ILE A 195 -21.87 -1.11 -2.84
C ILE A 195 -22.46 -0.78 -4.23
N PRO A 196 -22.53 0.49 -4.69
CA PRO A 196 -23.09 0.82 -6.00
C PRO A 196 -22.29 0.24 -7.18
N LEU A 197 -20.97 0.04 -7.02
CA LEU A 197 -20.15 -0.62 -8.02
C LEU A 197 -20.35 -2.14 -7.96
N ALA A 198 -20.35 -2.70 -6.75
CA ALA A 198 -20.55 -4.14 -6.55
C ALA A 198 -21.88 -4.63 -7.13
N ARG A 199 -22.99 -3.92 -6.87
CA ARG A 199 -24.31 -4.24 -7.46
C ARG A 199 -24.30 -4.23 -8.98
N ARG A 200 -23.61 -3.27 -9.62
CA ARG A 200 -23.44 -3.24 -11.09
C ARG A 200 -22.61 -4.39 -11.64
N LEU A 201 -21.75 -4.97 -10.81
CA LEU A 201 -20.96 -6.17 -11.11
C LEU A 201 -21.71 -7.46 -10.76
N GLY A 202 -23.01 -7.37 -10.42
CA GLY A 202 -23.83 -8.51 -10.04
C GLY A 202 -23.52 -9.08 -8.66
N ALA A 203 -22.95 -8.29 -7.74
CA ALA A 203 -22.59 -8.80 -6.42
C ALA A 203 -23.81 -9.03 -5.51
N ALA A 204 -23.81 -10.17 -4.82
CA ALA A 204 -24.56 -10.34 -3.58
C ALA A 204 -23.87 -9.54 -2.46
N ILE A 205 -24.66 -8.80 -1.67
CA ILE A 205 -24.15 -7.98 -0.56
C ILE A 205 -24.49 -8.71 0.74
N TYR A 206 -23.49 -8.88 1.60
CA TYR A 206 -23.60 -9.55 2.90
C TYR A 206 -23.26 -8.56 4.01
N ASP A 207 -24.22 -8.24 4.86
CA ASP A 207 -24.02 -7.40 6.04
C ASP A 207 -23.46 -8.20 7.22
N GLU A 208 -22.51 -7.63 7.97
CA GLU A 208 -21.82 -8.29 9.08
C GLU A 208 -22.76 -8.82 10.16
N VAL A 209 -23.86 -8.12 10.43
CA VAL A 209 -24.81 -8.50 11.47
C VAL A 209 -25.98 -9.28 10.88
N ALA A 210 -26.59 -8.78 9.81
CA ALA A 210 -27.77 -9.42 9.23
C ALA A 210 -27.47 -10.76 8.55
N ASP A 211 -26.23 -10.96 8.06
CA ASP A 211 -25.79 -12.17 7.37
C ASP A 211 -24.64 -12.88 8.13
N ALA A 212 -24.69 -12.86 9.47
CA ALA A 212 -23.64 -13.42 10.33
C ALA A 212 -23.25 -14.87 10.01
N ASP A 213 -24.22 -15.72 9.62
CA ASP A 213 -23.95 -17.11 9.23
C ASP A 213 -23.09 -17.20 7.96
N ALA A 214 -23.36 -16.35 6.97
CA ALA A 214 -22.58 -16.30 5.74
C ALA A 214 -21.16 -15.77 6.00
N TRP A 215 -21.02 -14.80 6.91
CA TRP A 215 -19.73 -14.28 7.37
C TRP A 215 -18.89 -15.35 8.07
N ALA A 216 -19.52 -16.11 8.98
CA ALA A 216 -18.87 -17.21 9.68
C ALA A 216 -18.46 -18.34 8.72
N ALA A 217 -19.36 -18.77 7.84
CA ALA A 217 -19.09 -19.80 6.84
C ALA A 217 -17.97 -19.40 5.86
N ALA A 218 -17.91 -18.12 5.48
CA ALA A 218 -16.87 -17.61 4.62
C ALA A 218 -15.55 -17.30 5.35
N ALA A 219 -15.49 -17.37 6.68
CA ALA A 219 -14.31 -16.99 7.49
C ALA A 219 -13.76 -15.59 7.13
N VAL A 220 -14.64 -14.62 6.87
CA VAL A 220 -14.26 -13.27 6.46
C VAL A 220 -13.70 -12.49 7.67
N PRO A 221 -12.49 -11.90 7.57
CA PRO A 221 -11.83 -11.26 8.72
C PRO A 221 -12.38 -9.88 9.08
N GLY A 222 -13.08 -9.22 8.15
CA GLY A 222 -13.62 -7.87 8.31
C GLY A 222 -14.09 -7.26 6.99
N ALA A 223 -14.85 -6.16 7.07
CA ALA A 223 -15.34 -5.43 5.90
C ALA A 223 -14.41 -4.25 5.51
N PRO A 224 -14.30 -3.91 4.21
CA PRO A 224 -14.97 -4.55 3.06
C PRO A 224 -14.12 -5.71 2.49
N PHE A 225 -14.74 -6.86 2.26
CA PHE A 225 -14.10 -8.04 1.69
C PHE A 225 -14.86 -8.57 0.48
N ALA A 226 -14.18 -8.91 -0.60
CA ALA A 226 -14.80 -9.38 -1.83
C ALA A 226 -14.37 -10.80 -2.19
N VAL A 227 -15.29 -11.58 -2.74
CA VAL A 227 -15.06 -12.95 -3.22
C VAL A 227 -15.66 -13.10 -4.61
N ALA A 228 -14.83 -13.35 -5.63
CA ALA A 228 -15.29 -13.68 -6.98
C ALA A 228 -15.45 -15.19 -7.13
N LEU A 229 -16.52 -15.62 -7.79
CA LEU A 229 -16.97 -17.02 -7.81
C LEU A 229 -17.17 -17.51 -9.25
N ALA A 230 -17.11 -18.82 -9.45
CA ALA A 230 -17.56 -19.49 -10.66
C ALA A 230 -19.09 -19.69 -10.63
N ALA A 231 -19.68 -20.14 -11.76
CA ALA A 231 -21.12 -20.39 -11.86
C ALA A 231 -21.62 -21.45 -10.85
N ASP A 232 -20.72 -22.35 -10.43
CA ASP A 232 -21.00 -23.41 -9.47
C ASP A 232 -20.68 -22.99 -8.02
N GLY A 233 -20.31 -21.74 -7.77
CA GLY A 233 -19.94 -21.23 -6.45
C GLY A 233 -18.49 -21.55 -6.04
N THR A 234 -17.65 -22.06 -6.94
CA THR A 234 -16.22 -22.22 -6.66
C THR A 234 -15.54 -20.85 -6.50
N VAL A 235 -14.79 -20.64 -5.42
CA VAL A 235 -14.07 -19.38 -5.15
C VAL A 235 -12.90 -19.22 -6.12
N LEU A 236 -12.98 -18.21 -6.96
CA LEU A 236 -11.98 -17.90 -7.99
C LEU A 236 -11.03 -16.79 -7.60
N ALA A 237 -11.40 -15.88 -6.69
CA ALA A 237 -10.50 -14.86 -6.15
C ALA A 237 -11.11 -14.27 -4.88
N LYS A 238 -10.28 -13.71 -4.00
CA LYS A 238 -10.74 -13.06 -2.78
C LYS A 238 -9.78 -11.96 -2.34
N GLY A 239 -10.25 -11.07 -1.47
CA GLY A 239 -9.37 -10.14 -0.75
C GLY A 239 -10.09 -8.94 -0.16
N THR A 240 -9.37 -8.24 0.71
CA THR A 240 -9.82 -6.98 1.31
C THR A 240 -9.79 -5.86 0.28
N VAL A 241 -10.89 -5.10 0.16
CA VAL A 241 -11.08 -4.09 -0.89
C VAL A 241 -11.40 -2.73 -0.27
N ASN A 242 -10.45 -1.80 -0.35
CA ASN A 242 -10.61 -0.44 0.18
C ASN A 242 -10.94 0.58 -0.92
N THR A 243 -10.82 0.18 -2.18
CA THR A 243 -11.04 1.06 -3.35
C THR A 243 -11.78 0.34 -4.47
N ARG A 244 -12.38 1.12 -5.37
CA ARG A 244 -13.02 0.59 -6.59
C ARG A 244 -12.05 -0.20 -7.47
N ALA A 245 -10.77 0.23 -7.51
CA ALA A 245 -9.73 -0.45 -8.28
C ALA A 245 -9.40 -1.83 -7.69
N GLN A 246 -9.35 -1.94 -6.35
CA GLN A 246 -9.14 -3.23 -5.68
C GLN A 246 -10.33 -4.17 -5.91
N LEU A 247 -11.57 -3.69 -5.79
CA LEU A 247 -12.75 -4.49 -6.13
C LEU A 247 -12.72 -4.99 -7.58
N ALA A 248 -12.41 -4.11 -8.53
CA ALA A 248 -12.24 -4.50 -9.93
C ALA A 248 -11.10 -5.52 -10.13
N SER A 249 -10.03 -5.45 -9.32
CA SER A 249 -8.93 -6.40 -9.38
C SER A 249 -9.31 -7.81 -8.93
N VAL A 250 -10.21 -7.95 -7.92
CA VAL A 250 -10.75 -9.26 -7.51
C VAL A 250 -11.57 -9.88 -8.63
N VAL A 251 -12.43 -9.09 -9.27
CA VAL A 251 -13.23 -9.54 -10.42
C VAL A 251 -12.34 -9.94 -11.60
N ALA A 252 -11.33 -9.13 -11.92
CA ALA A 252 -10.40 -9.44 -13.01
C ALA A 252 -9.61 -10.74 -12.74
N ALA A 253 -9.16 -10.95 -11.49
CA ALA A 253 -8.51 -12.20 -11.09
C ALA A 253 -9.45 -13.40 -11.20
N GLY A 254 -10.71 -13.25 -10.76
CA GLY A 254 -11.73 -14.28 -10.88
C GLY A 254 -12.00 -14.66 -12.34
N ASN A 255 -12.20 -13.68 -13.22
CA ASN A 255 -12.41 -13.91 -14.66
C ASN A 255 -11.20 -14.59 -15.32
N GLY A 256 -9.98 -14.23 -14.91
CA GLY A 256 -8.76 -14.87 -15.38
C GLY A 256 -8.69 -16.35 -15.03
N ARG A 257 -9.04 -16.73 -13.79
CA ARG A 257 -9.09 -18.14 -13.37
C ARG A 257 -10.27 -18.88 -14.01
N ARG A 258 -11.43 -18.23 -14.19
CA ARG A 258 -12.58 -18.82 -14.90
C ARG A 258 -12.21 -19.25 -16.33
N ALA A 259 -11.56 -18.37 -17.07
CA ALA A 259 -11.13 -18.67 -18.43
C ALA A 259 -10.11 -19.83 -18.51
N GLN A 260 -9.32 -20.05 -17.45
CA GLN A 260 -8.41 -21.20 -17.36
C GLN A 260 -9.16 -22.51 -17.10
N ILE A 261 -10.24 -22.48 -16.30
CA ILE A 261 -11.07 -23.65 -16.00
C ILE A 261 -11.93 -24.06 -17.21
N GLU A 262 -12.52 -23.10 -17.91
CA GLU A 262 -13.40 -23.35 -19.07
C GLU A 262 -12.63 -23.83 -20.32
N HIS A 263 -11.34 -23.49 -20.42
CA HIS A 263 -10.51 -23.82 -21.58
C HIS A 263 -9.15 -24.42 -21.18
N PRO A 264 -9.13 -25.61 -20.56
CA PRO A 264 -7.90 -26.23 -20.09
C PRO A 264 -6.94 -26.59 -21.22
N GLU A 265 -7.45 -26.83 -22.43
CA GLU A 265 -6.68 -27.25 -23.61
C GLU A 265 -6.12 -26.10 -24.45
N ARG A 266 -6.37 -24.83 -24.10
CA ARG A 266 -5.70 -23.73 -24.78
C ARG A 266 -4.35 -23.49 -24.08
N PRO A 267 -3.21 -24.02 -24.61
CA PRO A 267 -1.91 -23.59 -24.14
C PRO A 267 -1.88 -22.07 -24.20
N SER A 268 -1.38 -21.44 -23.14
CA SER A 268 -1.34 -19.98 -23.00
C SER A 268 -0.88 -19.37 -24.32
N SER A 269 -1.79 -18.68 -25.02
CA SER A 269 -1.54 -18.26 -26.40
C SER A 269 -0.21 -17.49 -26.49
N ARG A 270 0.43 -17.48 -27.65
CA ARG A 270 1.70 -16.76 -27.90
C ARG A 270 1.72 -15.31 -27.37
N ARG A 271 0.56 -14.65 -27.15
CA ARG A 271 0.47 -13.35 -26.45
C ARG A 271 0.81 -13.39 -24.96
N SER A 272 0.44 -14.45 -24.23
CA SER A 272 0.80 -14.66 -22.82
C SER A 272 2.29 -14.98 -22.68
N PHE A 273 2.83 -15.78 -23.62
CA PHE A 273 4.27 -16.03 -23.69
C PHE A 273 5.04 -14.75 -24.04
N LEU A 274 4.56 -13.91 -24.98
CA LEU A 274 5.20 -12.62 -25.28
C LEU A 274 5.11 -11.62 -24.12
N GLN A 275 4.03 -11.62 -23.32
CA GLN A 275 3.94 -10.82 -22.08
C GLN A 275 4.87 -11.33 -20.97
N SER A 276 5.13 -12.64 -20.92
CA SER A 276 6.04 -13.26 -19.94
C SER A 276 7.50 -13.16 -20.37
N ALA A 277 7.79 -13.35 -21.66
CA ALA A 277 9.11 -13.22 -22.28
C ALA A 277 9.57 -11.76 -22.34
N SER A 278 8.68 -10.79 -22.54
CA SER A 278 9.04 -9.35 -22.40
C SER A 278 9.27 -8.93 -20.94
N ALA A 279 8.79 -9.71 -19.96
CA ALA A 279 9.19 -9.56 -18.56
C ALA A 279 10.57 -10.20 -18.29
N ALA A 280 10.88 -11.34 -18.91
CA ALA A 280 12.17 -12.03 -18.78
C ALA A 280 13.32 -11.33 -19.53
N VAL A 281 13.10 -10.82 -20.75
CA VAL A 281 14.11 -10.07 -21.52
C VAL A 281 14.43 -8.71 -20.88
N ALA A 282 13.46 -8.09 -20.20
CA ALA A 282 13.69 -6.89 -19.38
C ALA A 282 14.47 -7.18 -18.08
N ALA A 283 14.44 -8.42 -17.58
CA ALA A 283 15.25 -8.83 -16.44
C ALA A 283 16.71 -9.11 -16.84
N VAL A 284 16.95 -9.56 -18.08
CA VAL A 284 18.30 -9.90 -18.58
C VAL A 284 19.10 -8.65 -19.00
N THR A 285 18.44 -7.56 -19.39
CA THR A 285 19.11 -6.29 -19.78
C THR A 285 19.40 -5.34 -18.62
N ALA A 286 18.95 -5.65 -17.40
CA ALA A 286 19.27 -4.91 -16.17
C ALA A 286 20.21 -5.70 -15.23
N GLY A 287 20.85 -6.76 -15.74
CA GLY A 287 21.77 -7.60 -14.98
C GLY A 287 23.16 -6.99 -14.85
N ARG A 288 23.32 -5.99 -13.97
CA ARG A 288 24.54 -5.67 -13.19
C ARG A 288 24.41 -4.29 -12.54
N MET A 289 23.64 -4.19 -11.46
CA MET A 289 24.01 -3.43 -10.25
C MET A 289 23.21 -3.96 -9.05
N VAL A 290 23.97 -4.55 -8.12
CA VAL A 290 23.75 -4.79 -6.68
C VAL A 290 22.50 -4.08 -6.12
N GLY A 291 21.51 -4.78 -5.55
CA GLY A 291 21.59 -5.50 -4.29
C GLY A 291 20.90 -4.67 -3.20
N SER A 292 19.81 -5.22 -2.63
CA SER A 292 18.97 -4.65 -1.57
C SER A 292 18.21 -3.35 -1.89
N LEU A 293 16.97 -3.49 -2.36
CA LEU A 293 15.91 -2.48 -2.19
C LEU A 293 14.55 -3.17 -2.33
N VAL A 294 14.25 -4.06 -1.38
CA VAL A 294 12.85 -4.28 -0.99
C VAL A 294 12.46 -2.99 -0.28
N ALA A 295 11.82 -2.08 -1.00
CA ALA A 295 11.27 -0.87 -0.42
C ALA A 295 10.24 -1.27 0.67
N PRO A 296 10.38 -0.82 1.92
CA PRO A 296 9.36 -1.03 2.94
C PRO A 296 8.16 -0.15 2.59
N GLY A 297 7.25 -0.70 1.81
CA GLY A 297 6.03 -0.03 1.32
C GLY A 297 4.75 -0.82 1.52
N ASP A 298 4.84 -2.09 1.89
CA ASP A 298 3.70 -2.92 2.30
C ASP A 298 3.93 -3.30 3.76
N ALA A 299 3.63 -2.36 4.64
CA ALA A 299 3.42 -2.71 6.03
C ALA A 299 1.98 -3.23 6.14
N ASP A 300 1.85 -4.52 6.43
CA ASP A 300 0.62 -5.22 6.77
C ASP A 300 0.01 -4.60 8.03
N ALA A 301 -0.64 -3.45 7.88
CA ALA A 301 -1.43 -2.86 8.93
C ALA A 301 -2.65 -3.75 9.12
N PHE A 302 -2.54 -4.74 10.02
CA PHE A 302 -3.68 -5.52 10.49
C PHE A 302 -4.74 -4.56 11.01
N HIS A 303 -5.76 -4.35 10.16
CA HIS A 303 -6.82 -3.40 10.38
C HIS A 303 -7.59 -3.82 11.62
N PHE A 304 -7.37 -3.10 12.73
CA PHE A 304 -8.29 -3.05 13.85
C PHE A 304 -9.71 -2.97 13.35
N CYS A 305 -10.63 -3.71 13.96
CA CYS A 305 -12.10 -3.63 13.82
C CYS A 305 -12.57 -2.20 13.39
N GLY A 306 -12.46 -1.89 12.09
CA GLY A 306 -12.71 -0.57 11.48
C GLY A 306 -11.70 0.60 11.61
N HIS A 307 -10.47 0.52 12.16
CA HIS A 307 -9.53 1.67 12.21
C HIS A 307 -8.45 1.65 11.13
N ILE A 308 -8.56 2.61 10.22
CA ILE A 308 -7.65 2.85 9.08
C ILE A 308 -6.41 3.72 9.41
N TYR A 309 -6.25 4.22 10.65
CA TYR A 309 -5.20 5.20 11.03
C TYR A 309 -4.42 4.86 12.32
N THR A 310 -4.07 3.60 12.53
CA THR A 310 -3.35 3.18 13.74
C THR A 310 -1.89 2.88 13.44
N THR A 311 -1.03 3.07 14.44
CA THR A 311 0.38 2.67 14.39
C THR A 311 0.47 1.17 14.07
N ASP A 312 1.48 0.77 13.31
CA ASP A 312 1.69 -0.63 12.97
C ASP A 312 1.86 -1.54 14.18
N GLY A 313 1.63 -2.83 13.95
CA GLY A 313 1.97 -3.89 14.88
C GLY A 313 3.46 -3.88 15.23
N CYS A 314 3.79 -4.19 16.49
CA CYS A 314 5.18 -4.44 16.86
C CYS A 314 5.72 -5.67 16.10
N PRO A 315 7.03 -5.72 15.77
CA PRO A 315 7.58 -6.91 15.13
C PRO A 315 7.39 -8.11 16.05
N HIS A 316 6.87 -9.18 15.48
CA HIS A 316 6.51 -10.38 16.21
C HIS A 316 7.08 -11.62 15.52
N PRO A 317 7.54 -12.64 16.28
CA PRO A 317 8.12 -13.85 15.68
C PRO A 317 7.15 -14.60 14.76
N THR A 318 5.84 -14.49 15.00
CA THR A 318 4.80 -15.14 14.17
C THR A 318 4.10 -14.16 13.21
N GLY A 319 4.70 -13.00 12.93
CA GLY A 319 4.13 -11.93 12.09
C GLY A 319 3.06 -11.07 12.79
N LEU A 320 2.10 -11.70 13.47
CA LEU A 320 1.02 -11.03 14.20
C LEU A 320 1.39 -10.75 15.67
N PRO A 321 1.35 -9.49 16.19
CA PRO A 321 1.83 -9.16 17.53
C PRO A 321 0.88 -9.53 18.67
N ARG A 322 0.46 -10.80 18.71
CA ARG A 322 -0.39 -11.34 19.76
C ARG A 322 0.46 -11.63 21.00
N ILE A 323 0.02 -11.13 22.14
CA ILE A 323 0.73 -11.25 23.42
C ILE A 323 -0.16 -11.84 24.51
N ASP A 324 0.46 -12.42 25.52
CA ASP A 324 -0.19 -12.79 26.77
C ASP A 324 -0.29 -11.61 27.75
N ARG A 325 -0.80 -11.87 28.96
CA ARG A 325 -0.96 -10.83 30.01
C ARG A 325 0.37 -10.22 30.48
N TYR A 326 1.49 -10.88 30.21
CA TYR A 326 2.84 -10.43 30.56
C TYR A 326 3.56 -9.73 29.39
N GLY A 327 2.93 -9.67 28.21
CA GLY A 327 3.53 -9.11 27.01
C GLY A 327 4.46 -10.07 26.27
N LEU A 328 4.43 -11.38 26.59
CA LEU A 328 5.20 -12.41 25.90
C LEU A 328 4.46 -12.89 24.64
N PRO A 329 5.17 -13.30 23.59
CA PRO A 329 4.58 -13.61 22.30
C PRO A 329 3.69 -14.86 22.37
N LEU A 330 2.56 -14.81 21.66
CA LEU A 330 1.64 -15.93 21.47
C LEU A 330 1.46 -16.18 19.98
N ARG A 331 1.27 -17.44 19.60
CA ARG A 331 0.89 -17.78 18.23
C ARG A 331 -0.51 -17.27 17.93
N ALA A 332 -0.67 -16.60 16.80
CA ALA A 332 -1.94 -15.98 16.45
C ALA A 332 -3.09 -16.97 16.24
N LYS A 333 -2.81 -18.14 15.66
CA LYS A 333 -3.81 -19.17 15.30
C LYS A 333 -4.55 -19.73 16.51
N ASP A 334 -3.83 -20.04 17.59
CA ASP A 334 -4.36 -20.81 18.73
C ASP A 334 -4.06 -20.18 20.08
N GLY A 335 -3.30 -19.08 20.12
CA GLY A 335 -2.94 -18.40 21.37
C GLY A 335 -1.94 -19.18 22.22
N LYS A 336 -1.28 -20.22 21.68
CA LYS A 336 -0.27 -20.97 22.42
C LYS A 336 1.01 -20.14 22.60
N PRO A 337 1.73 -20.32 23.72
CA PRO A 337 3.04 -19.71 23.94
C PRO A 337 4.02 -20.03 22.81
N VAL A 338 4.80 -19.04 22.40
CA VAL A 338 5.92 -19.22 21.49
C VAL A 338 7.21 -18.58 22.02
N ASP A 339 8.34 -19.03 21.51
CA ASP A 339 9.66 -18.43 21.76
C ASP A 339 9.97 -17.23 20.86
N ASP A 340 11.16 -16.65 21.03
CA ASP A 340 11.64 -15.51 20.22
C ASP A 340 11.83 -15.83 18.73
N LEU A 341 11.77 -17.11 18.35
CA LEU A 341 11.82 -17.60 16.96
C LEU A 341 10.44 -17.99 16.42
N GLY A 342 9.40 -17.99 17.27
CA GLY A 342 8.02 -18.31 16.88
C GLY A 342 7.67 -19.79 16.97
N ARG A 343 8.55 -20.61 17.57
CA ARG A 343 8.29 -22.03 17.82
C ARG A 343 7.37 -22.18 19.02
N LEU A 344 6.51 -23.19 19.01
CA LEU A 344 5.73 -23.54 20.19
C LEU A 344 6.66 -23.92 21.33
N ILE A 345 6.19 -23.73 22.55
CA ILE A 345 6.90 -24.18 23.75
C ILE A 345 5.91 -24.78 24.76
N ASP A 346 6.42 -25.68 25.59
CA ASP A 346 5.70 -26.19 26.76
C ASP A 346 5.78 -25.23 27.97
N GLU A 347 5.31 -25.70 29.12
CA GLU A 347 5.35 -24.94 30.38
C GLU A 347 6.78 -24.73 30.92
N ALA A 348 7.70 -25.65 30.62
CA ALA A 348 9.11 -25.55 30.96
C ALA A 348 9.91 -24.67 29.98
N GLY A 349 9.29 -24.26 28.87
CA GLY A 349 9.92 -23.48 27.80
C GLY A 349 10.64 -24.32 26.75
N ALA A 350 10.50 -25.65 26.78
CA ALA A 350 11.11 -26.52 25.78
C ALA A 350 10.40 -26.35 24.43
N PRO A 351 11.13 -26.18 23.31
CA PRO A 351 10.54 -26.03 21.99
C PRO A 351 9.75 -27.27 21.55
N LEU A 352 8.57 -27.05 20.99
CA LEU A 352 7.68 -28.08 20.45
C LEU A 352 7.47 -27.88 18.95
N ASP A 353 7.17 -28.97 18.26
CA ASP A 353 6.65 -28.94 16.89
C ASP A 353 5.15 -28.57 16.86
N ASP A 354 4.54 -28.61 15.67
CA ASP A 354 3.12 -28.30 15.52
C ASP A 354 2.16 -29.35 16.11
N ALA A 355 2.63 -30.59 16.29
CA ALA A 355 1.89 -31.67 16.94
C ALA A 355 2.01 -31.61 18.47
N GLY A 356 2.95 -30.82 18.99
CA GLY A 356 3.24 -30.70 20.42
C GLY A 356 4.31 -31.67 20.91
N ALA A 357 5.03 -32.34 20.01
CA ALA A 357 6.17 -33.17 20.39
C ALA A 357 7.43 -32.30 20.61
N PRO A 358 8.32 -32.66 21.56
CA PRO A 358 9.56 -31.94 21.77
C PRO A 358 10.43 -31.91 20.51
N LEU A 359 10.93 -30.72 20.16
CA LEU A 359 11.93 -30.61 19.10
C LEU A 359 13.27 -31.16 19.60
N LEU A 360 13.87 -32.02 18.78
CA LEU A 360 15.14 -32.66 19.06
C LEU A 360 16.26 -32.03 18.22
N ASP A 361 17.48 -32.08 18.72
CA ASP A 361 18.70 -31.79 17.97
C ASP A 361 19.06 -32.96 17.02
N PRO A 362 20.09 -32.82 16.15
CA PRO A 362 20.53 -33.91 15.27
C PRO A 362 20.96 -35.21 15.97
N ASP A 363 21.29 -35.15 17.26
CA ASP A 363 21.67 -36.30 18.10
C ASP A 363 20.46 -36.89 18.86
N ALA A 364 19.24 -36.52 18.47
CA ALA A 364 17.98 -36.92 19.09
C ALA A 364 17.82 -36.49 20.56
N ARG A 365 18.53 -35.46 21.01
CA ARG A 365 18.36 -34.89 22.36
C ARG A 365 17.36 -33.74 22.34
N PRO A 366 16.53 -33.55 23.39
CA PRO A 366 15.63 -32.41 23.47
C PRO A 366 16.39 -31.08 23.39
N LEU A 367 15.86 -30.14 22.61
CA LEU A 367 16.41 -28.78 22.58
C LEU A 367 16.28 -28.12 23.97
N PRO A 368 17.26 -27.31 24.39
CA PRO A 368 17.18 -26.60 25.65
C PRO A 368 16.01 -25.61 25.65
N ALA A 369 15.54 -25.24 26.85
CA ALA A 369 14.47 -24.27 27.03
C ALA A 369 14.77 -22.98 26.25
N ALA A 370 13.83 -22.58 25.40
CA ALA A 370 13.98 -21.41 24.56
C ALA A 370 13.58 -20.13 25.30
N THR A 371 14.26 -19.04 24.97
CA THR A 371 13.98 -17.74 25.56
C THR A 371 12.74 -17.10 24.95
N ARG A 372 12.02 -16.35 25.79
CA ARG A 372 10.93 -15.48 25.37
C ARG A 372 11.18 -14.07 25.86
N THR A 373 11.13 -13.13 24.94
CA THR A 373 11.29 -11.72 25.22
C THR A 373 9.94 -11.03 25.08
N ARG A 374 9.60 -10.15 26.03
CA ARG A 374 8.41 -9.30 25.90
C ARG A 374 8.46 -8.53 24.58
N VAL A 375 7.39 -8.59 23.79
CA VAL A 375 7.37 -8.10 22.40
C VAL A 375 7.78 -6.63 22.31
N CYS A 376 7.27 -5.77 23.19
CA CYS A 376 7.68 -4.37 23.24
C CYS A 376 9.18 -4.21 23.52
N ARG A 377 9.74 -4.98 24.47
CA ARG A 377 11.19 -4.94 24.76
C ARG A 377 12.03 -5.43 23.58
N ALA A 378 11.60 -6.49 22.91
CA ALA A 378 12.25 -7.00 21.70
C ALA A 378 12.25 -5.95 20.59
N ALA A 379 11.13 -5.26 20.38
CA ALA A 379 11.01 -4.14 19.45
C ALA A 379 11.98 -3.00 19.82
N GLY A 380 12.03 -2.60 21.09
CA GLY A 380 12.97 -1.58 21.57
C GLY A 380 14.42 -1.93 21.29
N LYS A 381 14.83 -3.18 21.56
CA LYS A 381 16.18 -3.68 21.26
C LYS A 381 16.47 -3.62 19.76
N ARG A 382 15.55 -4.10 18.92
CA ARG A 382 15.68 -4.12 17.45
C ARG A 382 15.88 -2.71 16.88
N TYR A 383 15.14 -1.74 17.37
CA TYR A 383 15.19 -0.35 16.87
C TYR A 383 16.12 0.57 17.67
N LYS A 384 16.86 0.03 18.65
CA LYS A 384 17.77 0.77 19.52
C LYS A 384 17.10 1.97 20.20
N ILE A 385 15.91 1.77 20.75
CA ILE A 385 15.14 2.79 21.47
C ILE A 385 14.68 2.28 22.84
N THR A 386 14.58 3.20 23.80
CA THR A 386 13.95 2.91 25.08
C THR A 386 12.45 2.88 24.90
N VAL A 387 11.86 1.75 25.27
CA VAL A 387 10.42 1.52 25.17
C VAL A 387 9.88 0.98 26.48
N ARG A 388 8.59 1.23 26.71
CA ARG A 388 7.84 0.70 27.82
C ARG A 388 6.45 0.34 27.32
N THR A 389 5.96 -0.81 27.73
CA THR A 389 4.55 -1.15 27.57
C THR A 389 3.73 -0.21 28.44
N ASP A 390 2.91 0.62 27.82
CA ASP A 390 2.18 1.69 28.49
C ASP A 390 0.94 2.05 27.68
N GLY A 391 -0.15 2.48 28.32
CA GLY A 391 -1.41 2.68 27.62
C GLY A 391 -2.07 1.37 27.18
N ALA A 392 -3.39 1.35 27.26
CA ALA A 392 -4.19 0.30 26.65
C ALA A 392 -5.57 0.84 26.31
N TRP A 393 -6.18 0.26 25.28
CA TRP A 393 -7.56 0.54 24.93
C TRP A 393 -8.25 -0.76 24.54
N TYR A 394 -9.56 -0.78 24.77
CA TYR A 394 -10.37 -1.97 24.68
C TYR A 394 -11.44 -1.78 23.61
N ARG A 395 -11.73 -2.83 22.85
CA ARG A 395 -12.82 -2.86 21.88
C ARG A 395 -13.48 -4.21 21.83
N CYS A 396 -14.78 -4.22 21.61
CA CYS A 396 -15.51 -5.44 21.28
C CYS A 396 -15.18 -5.84 19.84
N CYS A 397 -14.72 -7.08 19.63
CA CYS A 397 -14.46 -7.64 18.31
C CYS A 397 -14.79 -9.14 18.33
N ASN A 398 -15.73 -9.56 17.47
CA ASN A 398 -16.23 -10.94 17.39
C ASN A 398 -16.78 -11.43 18.75
N GLY A 399 -17.62 -10.62 19.40
CA GLY A 399 -18.24 -10.94 20.70
C GLY A 399 -17.25 -11.03 21.87
N HIS A 400 -16.00 -10.61 21.68
CA HIS A 400 -14.98 -10.62 22.74
C HIS A 400 -14.28 -9.28 22.83
N VAL A 401 -13.98 -8.86 24.05
CA VAL A 401 -13.15 -7.69 24.29
C VAL A 401 -11.72 -8.00 23.85
N ARG A 402 -11.20 -7.20 22.92
CA ARG A 402 -9.79 -7.16 22.56
C ARG A 402 -9.14 -5.96 23.23
N LYS A 403 -8.03 -6.21 23.90
CA LYS A 403 -7.18 -5.17 24.47
C LYS A 403 -6.02 -4.92 23.52
N LEU A 404 -5.87 -3.67 23.15
CA LEU A 404 -4.68 -3.15 22.52
C LEU A 404 -3.76 -2.60 23.57
N GLN A 405 -2.50 -2.98 23.45
CA GLN A 405 -1.47 -2.53 24.35
C GLN A 405 -0.39 -1.79 23.59
N ASP A 406 -0.14 -0.55 23.96
CA ASP A 406 0.82 0.27 23.24
C ASP A 406 2.24 0.03 23.74
N CYS A 407 3.17 -0.05 22.80
CA CYS A 407 4.59 0.02 23.08
C CYS A 407 5.02 1.47 22.92
N CYS A 408 5.40 2.11 24.03
CA CYS A 408 5.56 3.54 24.11
C CYS A 408 7.03 3.94 24.23
N THR A 409 7.43 5.01 23.56
CA THR A 409 8.79 5.58 23.62
C THR A 409 8.75 7.09 23.84
N THR A 410 9.81 7.67 24.40
CA THR A 410 10.01 9.12 24.38
C THR A 410 10.56 9.63 23.04
N GLY A 411 11.08 8.72 22.20
CA GLY A 411 11.58 9.02 20.87
C GLY A 411 10.52 9.55 19.90
N SER A 412 10.96 10.20 18.84
CA SER A 412 10.09 10.68 17.75
C SER A 412 9.83 9.62 16.66
N ARG A 413 10.65 8.57 16.60
CA ARG A 413 10.60 7.48 15.62
C ARG A 413 9.37 6.58 15.85
N ARG A 414 8.76 6.09 14.75
CA ARG A 414 7.74 5.02 14.73
C ARG A 414 8.14 3.94 13.71
N ILE A 415 7.43 2.81 13.71
CA ILE A 415 7.59 1.75 12.69
C ILE A 415 7.10 2.19 11.29
N ASN A 416 5.96 2.90 11.19
CA ASN A 416 5.35 3.29 9.89
C ASN A 416 5.13 4.81 9.74
N GLY A 417 6.19 5.61 9.85
CA GLY A 417 6.15 7.03 9.46
C GLY A 417 6.22 8.05 10.59
N ASP A 418 5.73 9.25 10.29
CA ASP A 418 6.22 10.51 10.84
C ASP A 418 5.38 10.97 12.03
N ARG A 419 6.00 10.91 13.22
CA ARG A 419 5.55 11.47 14.52
C ARG A 419 4.57 10.62 15.32
N GLY A 420 5.06 9.98 16.40
CA GLY A 420 4.32 9.26 17.46
C GLY A 420 2.89 9.75 17.82
N LEU A 421 1.93 8.83 18.03
CA LEU A 421 0.56 9.19 18.46
C LEU A 421 0.70 9.60 19.92
N ARG A 422 0.23 10.79 20.25
CA ARG A 422 0.18 11.30 21.62
C ARG A 422 -1.23 11.06 22.16
N GLY A 423 -1.34 10.58 23.40
CA GLY A 423 -2.63 10.43 24.08
C GLY A 423 -2.84 9.08 24.76
N TYR A 424 -2.29 7.99 24.21
CA TYR A 424 -2.45 6.65 24.81
C TYR A 424 -1.33 6.28 25.79
N CYS A 425 -0.11 6.70 25.48
CA CYS A 425 1.03 6.56 26.39
C CYS A 425 1.01 7.65 27.48
N TYR A 426 1.26 7.29 28.74
CA TYR A 426 1.32 8.29 29.81
C TYR A 426 2.55 9.21 29.69
N GLY A 427 2.37 10.45 30.15
CA GLY A 427 3.43 11.46 30.18
C GLY A 427 3.84 11.95 28.79
N ARG A 428 5.13 12.22 28.59
CA ARG A 428 5.69 12.72 27.32
C ARG A 428 5.94 11.61 26.27
N ARG A 429 5.49 10.38 26.53
CA ARG A 429 5.70 9.23 25.65
C ARG A 429 4.74 9.25 24.46
N LYS A 430 5.12 8.51 23.43
CA LYS A 430 4.46 8.39 22.14
C LYS A 430 4.32 6.91 21.77
N VAL A 431 3.24 6.55 21.09
CA VAL A 431 3.06 5.18 20.60
C VAL A 431 4.09 4.90 19.50
N PHE A 432 4.93 3.89 19.71
CA PHE A 432 5.93 3.40 18.77
C PHE A 432 5.37 2.31 17.85
N CYS A 433 4.71 1.32 18.46
CA CYS A 433 4.01 0.21 17.83
C CYS A 433 2.94 -0.33 18.79
N VAL A 434 2.07 -1.22 18.31
CA VAL A 434 0.98 -1.80 19.10
C VAL A 434 1.05 -3.32 19.18
N MET A 435 0.53 -3.88 20.27
CA MET A 435 0.44 -5.31 20.53
C MET A 435 -1.01 -5.69 20.87
N TYR A 436 -1.36 -6.95 20.63
CA TYR A 436 -2.71 -7.47 20.75
C TYR A 436 -2.83 -8.45 21.91
N PHE A 437 -3.65 -8.10 22.90
CA PHE A 437 -4.06 -9.02 23.96
C PHE A 437 -5.55 -9.36 23.74
N GLN A 438 -5.81 -10.56 23.21
CA GLN A 438 -7.19 -11.03 23.07
C GLN A 438 -7.67 -11.52 24.44
N THR A 439 -8.64 -10.81 25.02
CA THR A 439 -9.25 -11.24 26.27
C THR A 439 -10.29 -12.33 25.97
N LYS A 440 -10.57 -13.19 26.96
CA LYS A 440 -11.72 -14.11 26.92
C LYS A 440 -13.00 -13.45 27.46
N VAL A 441 -12.98 -12.14 27.68
CA VAL A 441 -14.12 -11.41 28.26
C VAL A 441 -15.13 -11.18 27.14
N PRO A 442 -16.38 -11.67 27.28
CA PRO A 442 -17.42 -11.38 26.31
C PRO A 442 -17.77 -9.89 26.33
N CYS A 443 -18.19 -9.40 25.18
CA CYS A 443 -18.94 -8.18 24.98
C CYS A 443 -20.18 -8.56 24.15
#